data_AF-A0A0C2YJQ0-F1
#
_entry.id   AF-A0A0C2YJQ0-F1
#
_cell.length_a   1.000
_cell.length_b   1.000
_cell.length_c   1.000
_cell.angle_alpha   90.00
_cell.angle_beta   90.00
_cell.angle_gamma   90.00
#
_symmetry.space_group_name_H-M   'P 1'
#
loop_
_entity.id
_entity.type
_entity.pdbx_description
1 polymer ?
#
loop_
_entity_poly.entity_id
_entity_poly.type
_entity_poly.pdbx_seq_one_letter_code
_entity_poly.pdbx_strand_id
1 'polypeptide(L)'
;MPSVSLATLSVSSADSTSPPSGNLPEQACNADGYIINAVKKHSEYNNKDLPVPSDHHWSQLFIPMATLWCSVQKNVWSVPDEELASALQLIFNIVYPDIKHWVTTSGSVFSVTIQCLSKWQNGFGSSALAMMLDFFSNLDDDVDIHPVAEFLKSEY
;
A
#
# COMPACT_ATOMS: atom_id res chain seq x y z
N MET A 1 43.12 -56.40 9.29
CA MET A 1 42.48 -57.38 8.37
C MET A 1 41.35 -58.05 9.14
N PRO A 2 40.15 -58.26 8.58
CA PRO A 2 39.89 -58.55 7.17
C PRO A 2 39.24 -57.41 6.36
N SER A 3 39.38 -57.57 5.06
CA SER A 3 38.79 -56.83 3.94
C SER A 3 37.57 -57.62 3.45
N VAL A 4 36.46 -56.97 3.08
CA VAL A 4 35.48 -57.56 2.15
C VAL A 4 34.80 -56.49 1.29
N SER A 5 35.16 -56.54 0.01
CA SER A 5 34.42 -56.38 -1.25
C SER A 5 33.26 -55.39 -1.45
N LEU A 6 33.44 -54.71 -2.58
CA LEU A 6 32.52 -53.96 -3.42
C LEU A 6 31.49 -54.88 -4.10
N ALA A 7 30.23 -54.45 -4.13
CA ALA A 7 29.22 -54.95 -5.06
C ALA A 7 28.64 -53.77 -5.84
N THR A 8 28.97 -53.70 -7.13
CA THR A 8 28.27 -52.93 -8.15
C THR A 8 27.13 -53.78 -8.74
N LEU A 9 26.04 -53.14 -9.16
CA LEU A 9 25.04 -53.47 -10.20
C LEU A 9 23.79 -52.61 -9.87
N SER A 10 22.99 -52.01 -10.76
CA SER A 10 23.02 -51.71 -12.19
C SER A 10 21.76 -50.85 -12.49
N VAL A 11 21.96 -49.72 -13.17
CA VAL A 11 21.17 -49.07 -14.27
C VAL A 11 19.61 -49.00 -14.28
N SER A 12 19.16 -47.77 -14.61
CA SER A 12 17.90 -47.30 -15.26
C SER A 12 16.66 -47.20 -14.36
N SER A 13 15.79 -46.19 -14.43
CA SER A 13 15.30 -45.38 -15.55
C SER A 13 14.81 -44.01 -15.07
N ALA A 14 14.75 -43.04 -15.99
CA ALA A 14 14.16 -41.72 -15.79
C ALA A 14 12.75 -41.80 -15.20
N ASP A 15 12.44 -40.90 -14.26
CA ASP A 15 11.07 -40.46 -14.04
C ASP A 15 11.02 -38.95 -13.91
N SER A 16 10.29 -38.35 -14.85
CA SER A 16 9.95 -36.94 -14.87
C SER A 16 8.86 -36.74 -13.83
N THR A 17 9.13 -35.97 -12.78
CA THR A 17 8.05 -35.40 -11.97
C THR A 17 8.40 -33.96 -11.67
N SER A 18 7.76 -33.07 -12.44
CA SER A 18 7.64 -31.66 -12.12
C SER A 18 7.02 -31.51 -10.72
N PRO A 19 7.50 -30.59 -9.86
CA PRO A 19 6.85 -30.32 -8.60
C PRO A 19 5.47 -29.68 -8.83
N PRO A 20 4.46 -29.97 -7.98
CA PRO A 20 3.11 -29.50 -8.17
C PRO A 20 3.04 -27.97 -8.02
N SER A 21 2.39 -27.36 -9.00
CA SER A 21 1.99 -25.97 -9.04
C SER A 21 1.33 -25.58 -7.72
N GLY A 22 1.91 -24.59 -7.03
CA GLY A 22 1.42 -24.11 -5.76
C GLY A 22 -0.04 -23.67 -5.86
N ASN A 23 -0.86 -24.19 -4.94
CA ASN A 23 -2.24 -23.77 -4.77
C ASN A 23 -2.28 -22.25 -4.52
N LEU A 24 -2.78 -21.48 -5.49
CA LEU A 24 -3.26 -20.13 -5.23
C LEU A 24 -4.50 -20.25 -4.32
N PRO A 25 -4.64 -19.43 -3.27
CA PRO A 25 -5.87 -19.39 -2.50
C PRO A 25 -7.00 -18.91 -3.41
N GLU A 26 -7.97 -19.78 -3.64
CA GLU A 26 -9.20 -19.49 -4.36
C GLU A 26 -9.96 -18.38 -3.62
N GLN A 27 -10.25 -17.30 -4.33
CA GLN A 27 -10.88 -16.10 -3.77
C GLN A 27 -12.33 -16.43 -3.39
N ALA A 28 -12.64 -16.46 -2.09
CA ALA A 28 -13.96 -16.85 -1.61
C ALA A 28 -14.99 -15.73 -1.86
N CYS A 29 -16.14 -16.10 -2.43
CA CYS A 29 -17.29 -15.21 -2.59
C CYS A 29 -18.35 -15.54 -1.53
N ASN A 30 -19.07 -14.53 -1.02
CA ASN A 30 -20.21 -14.75 -0.13
C ASN A 30 -21.48 -15.14 -0.90
N ALA A 31 -22.55 -15.48 -0.16
CA ALA A 31 -23.84 -15.86 -0.75
C ALA A 31 -24.46 -14.78 -1.66
N ASP A 32 -24.06 -13.53 -1.49
CA ASP A 32 -24.52 -12.37 -2.26
C ASP A 32 -23.59 -12.01 -3.44
N GLY A 33 -22.54 -12.81 -3.67
CA GLY A 33 -21.59 -12.66 -4.77
C GLY A 33 -20.47 -11.64 -4.55
N TYR A 34 -20.26 -11.17 -3.31
CA TYR A 34 -19.14 -10.28 -2.97
C TYR A 34 -17.88 -11.07 -2.66
N ILE A 35 -16.75 -10.56 -3.12
CA ILE A 35 -15.42 -11.08 -2.79
C ILE A 35 -15.11 -10.79 -1.32
N ILE A 36 -14.87 -11.83 -0.52
CA ILE A 36 -14.37 -11.74 0.87
C ILE A 36 -12.89 -12.09 0.89
N ASN A 37 -12.07 -11.18 1.39
CA ASN A 37 -10.64 -11.43 1.58
C ASN A 37 -10.37 -12.05 2.96
N ALA A 38 -9.39 -12.95 3.04
CA ALA A 38 -8.86 -13.42 4.32
C ALA A 38 -8.26 -12.23 5.10
N VAL A 39 -8.57 -12.16 6.39
CA VAL A 39 -8.15 -11.06 7.27
C VAL A 39 -6.66 -11.23 7.63
N LYS A 40 -5.85 -10.21 7.33
CA LYS A 40 -4.42 -10.12 7.65
C LYS A 40 -4.13 -8.79 8.36
N LYS A 41 -2.91 -8.62 8.88
CA LYS A 41 -2.48 -7.30 9.35
C LYS A 41 -2.31 -6.36 8.15
N HIS A 42 -2.56 -5.06 8.33
CA HIS A 42 -2.43 -4.07 7.26
C HIS A 42 -1.10 -4.12 6.52
N SER A 43 0.01 -4.31 7.24
CA SER A 43 1.36 -4.37 6.69
C SER A 43 1.65 -5.61 5.84
N GLU A 44 0.82 -6.65 5.93
CA GLU A 44 1.00 -7.93 5.22
C GLU A 44 0.25 -7.95 3.88
N TYR A 45 -0.73 -7.05 3.70
CA TYR A 45 -1.41 -6.89 2.43
C TYR A 45 -0.47 -6.29 1.39
N ASN A 46 -0.57 -6.79 0.17
CA ASN A 46 0.11 -6.24 -1.00
C ASN A 46 -0.83 -6.24 -2.22
N ASN A 47 -0.33 -5.72 -3.33
CA ASN A 47 -1.09 -5.57 -4.57
C ASN A 47 -1.67 -6.89 -5.14
N LYS A 48 -1.13 -8.05 -4.76
CA LYS A 48 -1.65 -9.36 -5.19
C LYS A 48 -2.89 -9.80 -4.41
N ASP A 49 -3.14 -9.20 -3.24
CA ASP A 49 -4.30 -9.47 -2.40
C ASP A 49 -5.51 -8.60 -2.79
N LEU A 50 -5.36 -7.72 -3.78
CA LEU A 50 -6.43 -6.87 -4.25
C LEU A 50 -7.51 -7.71 -4.96
N PRO A 51 -8.79 -7.32 -4.86
CA PRO A 51 -9.89 -7.96 -5.60
C PRO A 51 -9.81 -7.68 -7.11
N VAL A 52 -8.91 -6.79 -7.52
CA VAL A 52 -8.66 -6.39 -8.89
C VAL A 52 -7.17 -6.52 -9.19
N PRO A 53 -6.79 -6.76 -10.45
CA PRO A 53 -5.40 -6.62 -10.85
C PRO A 53 -4.90 -5.22 -10.48
N SER A 54 -3.66 -5.13 -9.96
CA SER A 54 -2.98 -3.86 -9.73
C SER A 54 -2.56 -3.22 -11.07
N ASP A 55 -3.55 -2.82 -11.84
CA ASP A 55 -3.44 -2.32 -13.20
C ASP A 55 -3.24 -0.80 -13.25
N HIS A 56 -3.36 -0.24 -14.45
CA HIS A 56 -3.34 1.19 -14.67
C HIS A 56 -4.47 1.89 -13.91
N HIS A 57 -5.67 1.32 -13.83
CA HIS A 57 -6.78 1.94 -13.09
C HIS A 57 -6.47 2.05 -11.60
N TRP A 58 -5.84 1.04 -11.01
CA TRP A 58 -5.45 1.09 -9.61
C TRP A 58 -4.47 2.23 -9.33
N SER A 59 -3.37 2.24 -10.09
CA SER A 59 -2.25 3.17 -9.85
C SER A 59 -2.51 4.61 -10.33
N GLN A 60 -3.31 4.80 -11.38
CA GLN A 60 -3.49 6.11 -12.03
C GLN A 60 -4.88 6.73 -11.81
N LEU A 61 -5.87 5.95 -11.34
CA LEU A 61 -7.22 6.49 -11.06
C LEU A 61 -7.57 6.31 -9.59
N PHE A 62 -7.55 5.08 -9.08
CA PHE A 62 -8.00 4.77 -7.72
C PHE A 62 -7.13 5.44 -6.66
N ILE A 63 -5.81 5.20 -6.67
CA ILE A 63 -4.89 5.78 -5.68
C ILE A 63 -4.85 7.31 -5.76
N PRO A 64 -4.77 7.96 -6.95
CA PRO A 64 -4.84 9.41 -7.04
C PRO A 64 -6.15 10.01 -6.53
N MET A 65 -7.30 9.41 -6.82
CA MET A 65 -8.59 9.88 -6.29
C MET A 65 -8.67 9.72 -4.77
N ALA A 66 -8.19 8.60 -4.22
CA ALA A 66 -8.11 8.39 -2.78
C ALA A 66 -7.19 9.41 -2.10
N THR A 67 -6.04 9.71 -2.71
CA THR A 67 -5.08 10.71 -2.23
C THR A 67 -5.68 12.11 -2.27
N LEU A 68 -6.33 12.48 -3.38
CA LEU A 68 -7.01 13.77 -3.54
C LEU A 68 -8.11 13.94 -2.49
N TRP A 69 -8.95 12.92 -2.31
CA TRP A 69 -10.00 12.94 -1.29
C TRP A 69 -9.41 13.10 0.12
N CYS A 70 -8.33 12.38 0.44
CA CYS A 70 -7.64 12.51 1.73
C CYS A 70 -7.06 13.93 1.94
N SER A 71 -6.52 14.54 0.89
CA SER A 71 -5.89 15.87 0.96
C SER A 71 -6.85 17.02 1.31
N VAL A 72 -8.16 16.84 1.07
CA VAL A 72 -9.18 17.85 1.38
C VAL A 72 -9.86 17.64 2.72
N GLN A 73 -9.45 16.63 3.49
CA GLN A 73 -10.00 16.37 4.82
C GLN A 73 -9.52 17.42 5.84
N LYS A 74 -10.35 17.68 6.86
CA LYS A 74 -10.02 18.63 7.94
C LYS A 74 -8.69 18.29 8.63
N ASN A 75 -8.42 17.00 8.79
CA ASN A 75 -7.14 16.50 9.28
C ASN A 75 -6.60 15.42 8.33
N VAL A 76 -5.70 15.83 7.44
CA VAL A 76 -5.08 14.94 6.44
C VAL A 76 -4.23 13.84 7.07
N TRP A 77 -3.78 14.01 8.32
CA TRP A 77 -2.91 13.05 9.02
C TRP A 77 -3.67 11.97 9.78
N SER A 78 -4.95 12.19 10.07
CA SER A 78 -5.76 11.29 10.88
C SER A 78 -7.21 11.38 10.45
N VAL A 79 -7.50 10.66 9.36
CA VAL A 79 -8.87 10.43 8.89
C VAL A 79 -9.41 9.19 9.61
N PRO A 80 -10.65 9.21 10.15
CA PRO A 80 -11.25 8.03 10.73
C PRO A 80 -11.37 6.88 9.73
N ASP A 81 -11.04 5.66 10.16
CA ASP A 81 -11.02 4.48 9.28
C ASP A 81 -12.35 4.23 8.57
N GLU A 82 -13.47 4.44 9.25
CA GLU A 82 -14.82 4.23 8.68
C GLU A 82 -15.17 5.28 7.62
N GLU A 83 -14.73 6.53 7.80
CA GLU A 83 -14.91 7.59 6.80
C GLU A 83 -14.05 7.31 5.57
N LEU A 84 -12.80 6.88 5.77
CA LEU A 84 -11.92 6.48 4.68
C LEU A 84 -12.47 5.26 3.96
N ALA A 85 -12.92 4.22 4.65
CA ALA A 85 -13.50 3.03 4.03
C ALA A 85 -14.74 3.38 3.18
N SER A 86 -15.60 4.26 3.69
CA SER A 86 -16.78 4.75 2.96
C SER A 86 -16.39 5.52 1.69
N ALA A 87 -15.38 6.40 1.77
CA ALA A 87 -14.88 7.12 0.60
C ALA A 87 -14.24 6.17 -0.43
N LEU A 88 -13.42 5.22 0.04
CA LEU A 88 -12.80 4.21 -0.82
C LEU A 88 -13.85 3.32 -1.50
N GLN A 89 -14.96 3.00 -0.84
CA GLN A 89 -16.06 2.27 -1.47
C GLN A 89 -16.66 3.06 -2.65
N LEU A 90 -16.91 4.36 -2.46
CA LEU A 90 -17.44 5.21 -3.53
C LEU A 90 -16.47 5.31 -4.71
N ILE A 91 -15.19 5.53 -4.43
CA ILE A 91 -14.13 5.57 -5.45
C ILE A 91 -14.02 4.21 -6.16
N PHE A 92 -14.08 3.11 -5.42
CA PHE A 92 -14.00 1.76 -5.98
C PHE A 92 -15.14 1.50 -6.97
N ASN A 93 -16.37 1.85 -6.59
CA ASN A 93 -17.55 1.69 -7.44
C ASN A 93 -17.46 2.53 -8.73
N ILE A 94 -16.80 3.69 -8.68
CA ILE A 94 -16.60 4.55 -9.86
C ILE A 94 -15.52 3.98 -10.77
N VAL A 95 -14.40 3.51 -10.22
CA VAL A 95 -13.26 3.00 -11.00
C VAL A 95 -13.53 1.60 -11.55
N TYR A 96 -14.27 0.77 -10.81
CA TYR A 96 -14.53 -0.64 -11.11
C TYR A 96 -16.04 -0.96 -11.02
N PRO A 97 -16.88 -0.37 -11.89
CA PRO A 97 -18.33 -0.53 -11.82
C PRO A 97 -18.81 -1.98 -12.02
N ASP A 98 -18.04 -2.78 -12.75
CA ASP A 98 -18.37 -4.18 -13.05
C ASP A 98 -17.98 -5.16 -11.93
N ILE A 99 -17.27 -4.68 -10.90
CA ILE A 99 -16.69 -5.53 -9.85
C ILE A 99 -17.46 -5.33 -8.55
N LYS A 100 -18.19 -6.36 -8.13
CA LYS A 100 -18.92 -6.36 -6.85
C LYS A 100 -17.96 -6.64 -5.70
N HIS A 101 -17.47 -5.59 -5.07
CA HIS A 101 -16.60 -5.69 -3.89
C HIS A 101 -17.02 -4.68 -2.81
N TRP A 102 -16.96 -5.15 -1.56
CA TRP A 102 -17.19 -4.32 -0.39
C TRP A 102 -15.86 -3.98 0.30
N VAL A 103 -15.52 -2.70 0.35
CA VAL A 103 -14.34 -2.17 1.01
C VAL A 103 -14.60 -2.18 2.52
N THR A 104 -13.81 -2.98 3.24
CA THR A 104 -13.84 -3.05 4.70
C THR A 104 -12.55 -2.48 5.27
N THR A 105 -12.60 -1.98 6.50
CA THR A 105 -11.40 -1.52 7.24
C THR A 105 -10.37 -2.62 7.39
N SER A 106 -10.78 -3.89 7.49
CA SER A 106 -9.85 -5.04 7.54
C SER A 106 -9.47 -5.59 6.16
N GLY A 107 -9.90 -4.97 5.07
CA GLY A 107 -9.76 -5.48 3.70
C GLY A 107 -8.45 -5.07 3.03
N SER A 108 -8.13 -5.75 1.91
CA SER A 108 -6.93 -5.47 1.12
C SER A 108 -6.96 -4.10 0.46
N VAL A 109 -8.10 -3.68 -0.12
CA VAL A 109 -8.25 -2.35 -0.74
C VAL A 109 -7.93 -1.24 0.26
N PHE A 110 -8.52 -1.32 1.46
CA PHE A 110 -8.26 -0.35 2.53
C PHE A 110 -6.80 -0.38 2.98
N SER A 111 -6.27 -1.57 3.26
CA SER A 111 -4.90 -1.74 3.76
C SER A 111 -3.84 -1.24 2.78
N VAL A 112 -3.93 -1.61 1.49
CA VAL A 112 -2.99 -1.16 0.46
C VAL A 112 -3.11 0.35 0.26
N THR A 113 -4.32 0.90 0.34
CA THR A 113 -4.52 2.35 0.23
C THR A 113 -3.91 3.12 1.39
N ILE A 114 -4.07 2.65 2.63
CA ILE A 114 -3.40 3.24 3.79
C ILE A 114 -1.88 3.21 3.60
N GLN A 115 -1.30 2.09 3.15
CA GLN A 115 0.14 2.04 2.89
C GLN A 115 0.58 3.08 1.84
N CYS A 116 -0.20 3.27 0.76
CA CYS A 116 0.07 4.30 -0.23
C CYS A 116 -0.05 5.71 0.33
N LEU A 117 -1.09 5.99 1.13
CA LEU A 117 -1.30 7.28 1.78
C LEU A 117 -0.18 7.60 2.77
N SER A 118 0.25 6.65 3.60
CA SER A 118 1.37 6.83 4.52
C SER A 118 2.67 7.12 3.79
N LYS A 119 2.93 6.46 2.66
CA LYS A 119 4.10 6.77 1.82
C LYS A 119 4.05 8.20 1.28
N TRP A 120 2.90 8.61 0.76
CA TRP A 120 2.69 9.97 0.26
C TRP A 120 2.87 11.02 1.37
N GLN A 121 2.22 10.84 2.52
CA GLN A 121 2.33 11.69 3.72
C GLN A 121 3.78 11.81 4.19
N ASN A 122 4.50 10.69 4.29
CA ASN A 122 5.90 10.67 4.71
C ASN A 122 6.80 11.38 3.70
N GLY A 123 6.55 11.22 2.40
CA GLY A 123 7.26 11.94 1.35
C GLY A 123 7.06 13.44 1.46
N PHE A 124 5.81 13.89 1.58
CA PHE A 124 5.47 15.30 1.79
C PHE A 124 6.13 15.87 3.05
N GLY A 125 5.97 15.19 4.19
CA GLY A 125 6.53 15.62 5.47
C GLY A 125 8.06 15.71 5.45
N SER A 126 8.73 14.74 4.83
CA SER A 126 10.19 14.71 4.71
C SER A 126 10.71 15.83 3.80
N SER A 127 10.03 16.10 2.68
CA SER A 127 10.37 17.21 1.80
C SER A 127 10.17 18.57 2.49
N ALA A 128 9.05 18.76 3.18
CA ALA A 128 8.79 19.99 3.93
C ALA A 128 9.85 20.21 5.02
N LEU A 129 10.21 19.15 5.77
CA LEU A 129 11.26 19.22 6.78
C LEU A 129 12.62 19.59 6.17
N ALA A 130 12.99 19.00 5.03
CA ALA A 130 14.23 19.33 4.33
C ALA A 130 14.27 20.80 3.90
N MET A 131 13.16 21.34 3.39
CA MET A 131 13.07 22.76 3.03
C MET A 131 13.18 23.68 4.24
N MET A 132 12.58 23.32 5.38
CA MET A 132 12.72 24.09 6.62
C MET A 132 14.16 24.06 7.15
N LEU A 133 14.82 22.89 7.12
CA LEU A 133 16.21 22.76 7.52
C LEU A 133 17.15 23.57 6.62
N ASP A 134 16.92 23.54 5.30
CA ASP A 134 17.67 24.35 4.34
C ASP A 134 17.46 25.86 4.61
N PHE A 135 16.21 26.30 4.80
CA PHE A 135 15.91 27.67 5.17
C PHE A 135 16.64 28.10 6.45
N PHE A 136 16.54 27.31 7.52
CA PHE A 136 17.20 27.63 8.79
C PHE A 136 18.73 27.55 8.71
N SER A 137 19.30 26.68 7.88
CA SER A 137 20.77 26.60 7.70
C SER A 137 21.32 27.78 6.90
N ASN A 138 20.47 28.45 6.11
CA ASN A 138 20.83 29.65 5.35
C ASN A 138 20.56 30.95 6.12
N LEU A 139 19.98 30.89 7.33
CA LEU A 139 19.92 32.05 8.21
C LEU A 139 21.31 32.27 8.84
N ASP A 140 21.80 33.51 8.77
CA ASP A 140 23.05 33.89 9.43
C ASP A 140 22.85 33.84 10.97
N ASP A 141 23.87 33.42 11.72
CA ASP A 141 23.79 33.26 13.19
C ASP A 141 23.52 34.61 13.90
N ASP A 142 23.75 35.73 13.21
CA ASP A 142 23.55 37.11 13.67
C ASP A 142 22.24 37.76 13.14
N VAL A 143 21.40 37.02 12.40
CA VAL A 143 20.11 37.54 11.91
C VAL A 143 19.14 37.74 13.08
N ASP A 144 18.81 39.00 13.35
CA ASP A 144 17.69 39.34 14.22
C ASP A 144 16.40 38.78 13.60
N ILE A 145 15.80 37.81 14.29
CA ILE A 145 14.62 37.06 13.86
C ILE A 145 13.37 37.95 13.89
N HIS A 146 13.42 39.05 14.65
CA HIS A 146 12.28 39.94 14.85
C HIS A 146 11.88 40.70 13.57
N PRO A 147 12.81 41.28 12.77
CA PRO A 147 12.51 41.81 11.43
C PRO A 147 11.91 40.79 10.46
N VAL A 148 12.40 39.54 10.45
CA VAL A 148 11.91 38.48 9.55
C VAL A 148 10.49 38.06 9.92
N ALA A 149 10.21 37.95 11.22
CA ALA A 149 8.88 37.63 11.72
C ALA A 149 7.85 38.76 11.48
N GLU A 150 8.27 40.03 11.57
CA GLU A 150 7.45 41.19 11.19
C GLU A 150 7.16 41.21 9.69
N PHE A 151 8.16 40.97 8.84
CA PHE A 151 7.99 40.90 7.38
C PHE A 151 6.96 39.83 6.99
N LEU A 152 7.09 38.61 7.52
CA LEU A 152 6.18 37.50 7.24
C LEU A 152 4.74 37.73 7.72
N LYS A 153 4.55 38.53 8.78
CA LYS A 153 3.21 38.93 9.25
C LYS A 153 2.58 40.03 8.41
N SER A 154 3.37 40.83 7.70
CA SER A 154 2.88 41.97 6.92
C SER A 154 2.44 41.62 5.49
N GLU A 155 2.84 40.45 4.98
CA GLU A 155 2.50 39.98 3.63
C GLU A 155 1.17 39.21 3.54
N TYR A 156 0.40 39.10 4.62
CA TYR A 156 -0.93 38.48 4.68
C TYR A 156 -1.94 39.38 5.39
#